data_AF-A0A210PK71-F1
#
_entry.id   AF-A0A210PK71-F1
#
_cell.length_a   1.000
_cell.length_b   1.000
_cell.length_c   1.000
_cell.angle_alpha   90.00
_cell.angle_beta   90.00
_cell.angle_gamma   90.00
#
_symmetry.space_group_name_H-M   'P 1'
#
loop_
_entity.id
_entity.type
_entity.pdbx_description
1 polymer ?
#
loop_
_entity_poly.entity_id
_entity_poly.type
_entity_poly.pdbx_seq_one_letter_code
_entity_poly.pdbx_strand_id
1 'polypeptide(L)'
;MVVFGKPTSVPFTCYELGHTWSPSCVKASLGVSFDVFKEALKIYGSLYLIAGIVRKRGKKYFQKKWLAETGQSTLFLTTNGTLFLVFFCLWR
;
A
#
# COMPACT_ATOMS: atom_id res chain seq x y z
N MET A 1 -5.30 -26.38 -14.34
CA MET A 1 -5.91 -25.06 -14.05
C MET A 1 -4.99 -24.01 -14.66
N VAL A 2 -5.27 -23.59 -15.90
CA VAL A 2 -4.47 -22.61 -16.65
C VAL A 2 -5.04 -21.23 -16.27
N VAL A 3 -4.40 -20.55 -15.33
CA VAL A 3 -4.77 -19.19 -14.93
C VAL A 3 -3.63 -18.29 -15.40
N PHE A 4 -3.96 -17.25 -16.18
CA PHE A 4 -3.06 -16.17 -16.65
C PHE A 4 -2.20 -16.47 -17.89
N GLY A 5 -2.82 -16.44 -19.08
CA GLY A 5 -2.06 -16.19 -20.31
C GLY A 5 -1.44 -14.78 -20.27
N LYS A 6 -0.11 -14.71 -20.31
CA LYS A 6 0.65 -13.45 -20.41
C LYS A 6 0.28 -12.74 -21.72
N PRO A 7 -0.23 -11.49 -21.70
CA PRO A 7 -0.54 -10.76 -22.92
C PRO A 7 0.77 -10.42 -23.65
N THR A 8 1.04 -11.14 -24.74
CA THR A 8 2.20 -11.02 -25.63
C THR A 8 2.14 -9.81 -26.58
N SER A 9 1.14 -8.93 -26.43
CA SER A 9 0.90 -7.81 -27.35
C SER A 9 1.96 -6.69 -27.29
N VAL A 10 2.83 -6.70 -26.28
CA VAL A 10 3.91 -5.73 -26.11
C VAL A 10 5.22 -6.49 -25.91
N PRO A 11 6.33 -6.14 -26.59
CA PRO A 11 7.59 -6.89 -26.49
C PRO A 11 8.43 -6.55 -25.24
N PHE A 12 8.01 -5.56 -24.45
CA PHE A 12 8.77 -5.06 -23.29
C PHE A 12 8.45 -5.81 -21.99
N THR A 13 9.42 -5.94 -21.10
CA THR A 13 9.24 -6.59 -19.79
C THR A 13 8.48 -5.71 -18.80
N CYS A 14 7.98 -6.28 -17.70
CA CYS A 14 7.40 -5.51 -16.59
C CYS A 14 8.41 -4.53 -15.95
N TYR A 15 9.69 -4.88 -15.97
CA TYR A 15 10.78 -4.00 -15.55
C TYR A 15 10.87 -2.75 -16.41
N GLU A 16 10.83 -2.89 -17.74
CA GLU A 16 10.94 -1.76 -18.67
C GLU A 16 9.74 -0.82 -18.65
N LEU A 17 8.58 -1.29 -18.22
CA LEU A 17 7.32 -0.53 -18.27
C LEU A 17 6.83 -0.03 -16.91
N GLY A 18 6.97 -0.85 -15.85
CA GLY A 18 6.26 -0.63 -14.59
C GLY A 18 7.14 -0.52 -13.36
N HIS A 19 8.35 -1.09 -13.36
CA HIS A 19 9.27 -1.01 -12.22
C HIS A 19 10.73 -0.80 -12.61
N THR A 20 10.98 0.22 -13.45
CA THR A 20 12.27 0.54 -14.08
C THR A 20 13.41 0.83 -13.10
N TRP A 21 13.11 1.06 -11.83
CA TRP A 21 14.10 1.34 -10.77
C TRP A 21 14.67 0.06 -10.11
N SER A 22 14.08 -1.11 -10.35
CA SER A 22 14.57 -2.38 -9.76
C SER A 22 14.26 -3.57 -10.65
N PRO A 23 15.25 -4.39 -11.05
CA PRO A 23 15.01 -5.57 -11.89
C PRO A 23 14.22 -6.68 -11.18
N SER A 24 14.16 -6.67 -9.84
CA SER A 24 13.34 -7.60 -9.06
C SER A 24 11.95 -7.03 -8.80
N CYS A 25 10.91 -7.72 -9.28
CA CYS A 25 9.50 -7.37 -9.05
C CYS A 25 9.15 -7.34 -7.56
N VAL A 26 9.70 -8.29 -6.79
CA VAL A 26 9.49 -8.38 -5.33
C VAL A 26 10.09 -7.16 -4.63
N LYS A 27 11.35 -6.83 -4.95
CA LYS A 27 12.02 -5.66 -4.36
C LYS A 27 11.31 -4.36 -4.73
N ALA A 28 10.88 -4.22 -5.98
CA ALA A 28 10.12 -3.05 -6.44
C ALA A 28 8.78 -2.91 -5.70
N SER A 29 8.01 -4.00 -5.63
CA SER A 29 6.71 -4.02 -4.97
C SER A 29 6.82 -3.75 -3.47
N LEU A 30 7.78 -4.38 -2.79
CA LEU A 30 8.04 -4.14 -1.36
C LEU A 30 8.51 -2.72 -1.09
N GLY A 31 9.36 -2.16 -1.96
CA GLY A 31 9.80 -0.77 -1.85
C GLY A 31 8.62 0.20 -1.88
N VAL A 32 7.78 0.10 -2.91
CA VAL A 32 6.57 0.93 -3.03
C VAL A 32 5.61 0.67 -1.87
N SER A 33 5.44 -0.58 -1.45
CA SER A 33 4.58 -0.91 -0.31
C SER A 33 5.04 -0.28 0.98
N PHE A 34 6.34 -0.26 1.23
CA PHE A 34 6.90 0.34 2.42
C PHE A 34 6.79 1.87 2.40
N ASP A 35 7.00 2.50 1.25
CA ASP A 35 6.89 3.94 1.12
C ASP A 35 5.42 4.40 1.26
N VAL A 36 4.49 3.72 0.59
CA VAL A 36 3.05 4.00 0.76
C VAL A 36 2.60 3.75 2.20
N PHE A 37 3.08 2.67 2.84
CA PHE A 37 2.76 2.38 4.24
C PHE A 37 3.21 3.49 5.19
N LYS A 38 4.43 4.00 5.02
CA LYS A 38 4.95 5.12 5.84
C LYS A 38 4.12 6.37 5.67
N GLU A 39 3.81 6.75 4.43
CA GLU A 39 3.04 7.96 4.17
C GLU A 39 1.59 7.81 4.65
N ALA A 40 0.98 6.64 4.45
CA ALA A 40 -0.35 6.34 4.97
C ALA A 40 -0.41 6.42 6.50
N LEU A 41 0.62 5.92 7.20
CA LEU A 41 0.71 6.00 8.65
C LEU A 41 0.80 7.45 9.14
N LYS A 42 1.57 8.30 8.46
CA LYS A 42 1.66 9.74 8.77
C LYS A 42 0.32 10.44 8.57
N ILE A 43 -0.35 10.21 7.45
CA ILE A 43 -1.62 10.85 7.10
C ILE A 43 -2.72 10.41 8.08
N TYR A 44 -2.98 9.11 8.19
CA TYR A 44 -4.08 8.61 9.03
C TYR A 44 -3.78 8.71 10.52
N GLY A 45 -2.52 8.49 10.92
CA GLY A 45 -2.11 8.64 12.31
C GLY A 45 -2.35 10.06 12.81
N SER A 46 -1.89 11.08 12.06
CA SER A 46 -2.12 12.49 12.42
C SER A 46 -3.60 12.86 12.36
N LEU A 47 -4.33 12.44 11.33
CA LEU A 47 -5.75 12.71 11.18
C LEU A 47 -6.57 12.18 12.36
N TYR A 48 -6.40 10.90 12.72
CA TYR A 48 -7.15 10.31 13.83
C TYR A 48 -6.69 10.81 15.19
N LEU A 49 -5.42 11.20 15.32
CA LEU A 49 -4.92 11.84 16.54
C LEU A 49 -5.62 13.18 16.78
N ILE A 50 -5.62 14.07 15.77
CA ILE A 50 -6.26 15.38 15.83
C ILE A 50 -7.78 15.22 16.04
N ALA A 51 -8.43 14.32 15.29
CA ALA A 51 -9.85 14.04 15.44
C ALA A 51 -10.21 13.54 16.86
N GLY A 52 -9.35 12.72 17.47
CA GLY A 52 -9.49 12.25 18.85
C GLY A 52 -9.41 13.37 19.87
N ILE A 53 -8.48 14.31 19.68
CA ILE A 53 -8.29 15.50 20.53
C ILE A 53 -9.49 16.44 20.44
N VAL A 54 -9.91 16.80 19.22
CA VAL A 54 -11.06 17.70 18.99
C VAL A 54 -12.35 17.12 19.59
N ARG A 55 -12.53 15.80 19.50
CA ARG A 55 -13.69 15.09 20.08
C ARG A 55 -13.55 14.78 21.58
N LYS A 56 -12.49 15.27 22.25
CA LYS A 56 -12.21 15.04 23.69
C LYS A 56 -12.31 13.57 24.09
N ARG A 57 -11.80 12.66 23.25
CA ARG A 57 -11.85 11.21 23.52
C ARG A 57 -10.93 10.87 24.71
N GLY A 58 -11.37 9.93 25.56
CA GLY A 58 -10.58 9.49 26.72
C GLY A 58 -9.39 8.60 26.34
N LYS A 59 -8.44 8.38 27.26
CA LYS A 59 -7.22 7.57 27.04
C LYS A 59 -7.49 6.15 26.48
N LYS A 60 -8.60 5.52 26.87
CA LYS A 60 -9.00 4.19 26.36
C LYS A 60 -9.18 4.17 24.83
N TYR A 61 -9.59 5.29 24.23
CA TYR A 61 -9.71 5.43 22.79
C TYR A 61 -8.33 5.38 22.11
N PHE A 62 -7.36 6.15 22.62
CA PHE A 62 -6.02 6.23 22.03
C PHE A 62 -5.24 4.90 22.13
N GLN A 63 -5.46 4.13 23.20
CA GLN A 63 -4.75 2.85 23.40
C GLN A 63 -5.22 1.74 22.46
N LYS A 64 -6.52 1.66 22.17
CA LYS A 64 -7.09 0.51 21.43
C LYS A 64 -7.66 0.89 20.08
N LYS A 65 -8.45 1.97 20.03
CA LYS A 65 -9.24 2.32 18.87
C LYS A 65 -8.44 3.16 17.86
N TRP A 66 -7.63 4.10 18.33
CA TRP A 66 -6.77 4.91 17.45
C TRP A 66 -5.78 4.05 16.66
N LEU A 67 -5.11 3.08 17.31
CA LEU A 67 -4.21 2.15 16.63
C LEU A 67 -4.94 1.26 15.61
N ALA A 68 -6.13 0.75 15.96
CA ALA A 68 -6.92 -0.07 15.05
C ALA A 68 -7.42 0.71 13.83
N GLU A 69 -7.96 1.92 14.04
CA GLU A 69 -8.44 2.80 12.97
C GLU A 69 -7.30 3.24 12.05
N THR A 70 -6.16 3.63 12.64
CA THR A 70 -4.96 4.00 11.88
C THR A 70 -4.43 2.81 11.09
N GLY A 71 -4.31 1.64 11.72
CA GLY A 71 -3.82 0.43 11.07
C GLY A 71 -4.72 -0.02 9.92
N GLN A 72 -6.04 -0.04 10.11
CA GLN A 72 -6.99 -0.41 9.06
C GLN A 72 -6.90 0.53 7.85
N SER A 73 -6.89 1.84 8.07
CA SER A 73 -6.78 2.83 6.99
C SER A 73 -5.42 2.79 6.29
N THR A 74 -4.35 2.54 7.04
CA THR A 74 -3.00 2.36 6.50
C THR A 74 -2.94 1.13 5.61
N LEU A 75 -3.48 -0.01 6.06
CA LEU A 75 -3.53 -1.24 5.27
C LEU A 75 -4.39 -1.07 4.02
N PHE A 76 -5.54 -0.40 4.12
CA PHE A 76 -6.40 -0.10 2.98
C PHE A 76 -5.66 0.72 1.93
N LEU A 77 -5.03 1.83 2.32
CA LEU A 77 -4.32 2.71 1.37
C LEU A 77 -3.08 2.03 0.80
N THR A 78 -2.31 1.32 1.63
CA THR A 78 -1.12 0.57 1.19
C THR A 78 -1.51 -0.48 0.18
N THR A 79 -2.57 -1.26 0.44
CA THR A 79 -3.05 -2.28 -0.50
C THR A 79 -3.45 -1.61 -1.82
N ASN A 80 -4.30 -0.59 -1.79
CA ASN A 80 -4.74 0.07 -3.03
C ASN A 80 -3.58 0.69 -3.82
N GLY A 81 -2.60 1.30 -3.14
CA GLY A 81 -1.44 1.93 -3.80
C GLY A 81 -0.42 0.94 -4.38
N THR A 82 -0.45 -0.33 -3.98
CA THR A 82 0.58 -1.33 -4.34
C THR A 82 0.04 -2.46 -5.19
N LEU A 83 -1.25 -2.77 -5.05
CA LEU A 83 -1.89 -3.91 -5.68
C LEU A 83 -1.83 -3.84 -7.20
N PHE A 84 -1.97 -2.64 -7.78
CA PHE A 84 -1.83 -2.44 -9.23
C PHE A 84 -0.44 -2.86 -9.72
N LEU A 85 0.63 -2.40 -9.07
CA LEU A 85 2.00 -2.73 -9.43
C LEU A 85 2.27 -4.24 -9.31
N VAL A 86 1.78 -4.85 -8.23
CA VAL A 86 1.93 -6.30 -7.99
C VAL A 86 1.21 -7.11 -9.08
N PHE A 87 -0.06 -6.80 -9.36
CA PHE A 87 -0.80 -7.50 -10.41
C PHE A 87 -0.20 -7.28 -11.80
N PHE A 88 0.29 -6.07 -12.08
CA PHE A 88 0.99 -5.79 -13.32
C PHE A 88 2.21 -6.69 -13.50
N CYS A 89 3.00 -6.89 -12.43
CA CYS A 89 4.15 -7.78 -12.45
C CYS A 89 3.79 -9.28 -12.52
N LEU A 90 2.66 -9.69 -11.94
CA LEU A 90 2.21 -11.09 -11.93
C LEU A 90 1.57 -11.51 -13.25
N TRP A 91 0.79 -10.63 -13.87
CA TRP A 91 0.06 -10.91 -15.11
C TRP A 91 0.97 -10.83 -16.34
N ARG A 92 2.08 -10.10 -16.25
CA ARG A 92 3.04 -9.93 -17.34
C ARG A 92 4.17 -10.96 -17.31
#